data_AF-A0A7M5X999-F1
#
_entry.id   AF-A0A7M5X999-F1
#
_cell.length_a   1.000
_cell.length_b   1.000
_cell.length_c   1.000
_cell.angle_alpha   90.00
_cell.angle_beta   90.00
_cell.angle_gamma   90.00
#
_symmetry.space_group_name_H-M   'P 1'
#
loop_
_entity.id
_entity.type
_entity.pdbx_description
1 polymer ?
#
loop_
_entity_poly.entity_id
_entity_poly.type
_entity_poly.pdbx_seq_one_letter_code
_entity_poly.pdbx_strand_id
1 'polypeptide(L)'
;MKMSKLDNTECVSCQQLIQNIMTNKSYLGLISNHLYRNVLCTVLQYMMSDAEMQTISSRLLNCKSLKDLLSVVLTILERRHNKRLFSLVLHWVYFSQNGLTLAELIELGGNDPDLLPILFDLESVEILVSINGLVKFVHSVCKETVFRHLSIPKNIDDASTRTIRQNLVDLFEKKLTLGCVSYRVADELPAQLAALKDKESLFKCLSSIFVFVHLYRRGRLTTLVNYWKILSRDTSAVKDIYCSALQSILDESKDESSFNEQITMLYDLLGDFYKDLGLFSIAQKLLEKSLELKEEHLEPDDILLTRSYFLLARLFTQWKKYQTAEEYLKQALECNDVSTEGASSSIATILEFLAMLCQHQEKGKDADIYRKNAIGLRDTHFFQHELVSIKLSLVECTQLAVTLSESASSHVTLEETTGWLVSISFIYFHLKQYSEAAEVLQQALRYLTKDNNGDMQNYQAVIDIQCKLSFVYTTMGQNDKAEAMLERALNIYFTLNLLEDPNLATVINSLVKLYRSQKRMDSLERLHRSHMKAIERYYGVDDTRVAHVINELAVHLSKMNKFEEAIELYEQAMNVYINQLGFQDVHVSEVLGNLAHLFSEQRQGDLAAHYHNVSANPNRIVEDLLPKQ
;
A
#
# COMPACT_ATOMS: atom_id res chain seq x y z
N MET A 1 -5.91 -0.74 -22.02
CA MET A 1 -5.19 0.55 -21.95
C MET A 1 -3.69 0.29 -21.82
N LYS A 2 -2.72 0.83 -22.56
CA LYS A 2 -2.63 1.87 -23.60
C LYS A 2 -1.42 1.49 -24.49
N MET A 3 -1.67 1.15 -25.75
CA MET A 3 -0.71 1.29 -26.86
C MET A 3 -0.98 2.56 -27.68
N SER A 4 -2.13 3.20 -27.47
CA SER A 4 -2.58 4.39 -28.19
C SER A 4 -1.70 5.63 -28.02
N LYS A 5 -0.73 5.61 -27.09
CA LYS A 5 0.29 6.67 -27.02
C LYS A 5 1.33 6.55 -28.14
N LEU A 6 1.63 5.34 -28.63
CA LEU A 6 2.63 5.13 -29.68
C LEU A 6 2.12 5.57 -31.06
N ASP A 7 0.81 5.48 -31.32
CA ASP A 7 0.21 5.78 -32.63
C ASP A 7 0.09 7.29 -32.95
N ASN A 8 0.35 8.17 -31.98
CA ASN A 8 0.19 9.63 -32.13
C ASN A 8 1.45 10.36 -32.64
N THR A 9 2.44 9.67 -33.22
CA THR A 9 3.63 10.34 -33.80
C THR A 9 3.41 10.69 -35.28
N GLU A 10 3.58 11.96 -35.64
CA GLU A 10 3.51 12.46 -37.05
C GLU A 10 4.70 11.97 -37.92
N CYS A 11 5.73 11.40 -37.31
CA CYS A 11 6.93 10.90 -37.98
C CYS A 11 6.71 9.49 -38.58
N VAL A 12 6.78 9.37 -39.90
CA VAL A 12 6.64 8.11 -40.65
C VAL A 12 7.70 7.08 -40.22
N SER A 13 8.93 7.54 -39.95
CA SER A 13 10.04 6.70 -39.50
C SER A 13 9.78 6.09 -38.10
N CYS A 14 9.10 6.82 -37.21
CA CYS A 14 8.68 6.32 -35.90
C CYS A 14 7.60 5.24 -36.04
N GLN A 15 6.60 5.45 -36.89
CA GLN A 15 5.52 4.48 -37.13
C GLN A 15 6.07 3.13 -37.65
N GLN A 16 7.01 3.15 -38.58
CA GLN A 16 7.67 1.94 -39.09
C GLN A 16 8.48 1.21 -38.00
N LEU A 17 9.19 1.95 -37.14
CA LEU A 17 9.93 1.36 -36.04
C LEU A 17 9.00 0.71 -35.00
N ILE A 18 7.89 1.38 -34.67
CA ILE A 18 6.86 0.84 -33.76
C ILE A 18 6.30 -0.46 -34.33
N GLN A 19 5.96 -0.49 -35.62
CA GLN A 19 5.46 -1.69 -36.28
C GLN A 19 6.47 -2.86 -36.24
N ASN A 20 7.76 -2.56 -36.43
CA ASN A 20 8.83 -3.56 -36.34
C ASN A 20 9.03 -4.09 -34.91
N ILE A 21 8.93 -3.22 -33.89
CA ILE A 21 9.03 -3.60 -32.47
C ILE A 21 7.82 -4.45 -32.07
N MET A 22 6.62 -4.11 -32.55
CA MET A 22 5.37 -4.80 -32.23
C MET A 22 5.26 -6.19 -32.88
N THR A 23 5.84 -6.37 -34.07
CA THR A 23 5.80 -7.65 -34.80
C THR A 23 6.83 -8.66 -34.30
N ASN A 24 7.86 -8.22 -33.57
CA ASN A 24 8.92 -9.09 -33.09
C ASN A 24 8.63 -9.64 -31.68
N LYS A 25 8.37 -10.97 -31.59
CA LYS A 25 8.03 -11.67 -30.34
C LYS A 25 9.09 -11.52 -29.23
N SER A 26 10.36 -11.26 -29.56
CA SER A 26 11.41 -11.05 -28.55
C SER A 26 11.23 -9.75 -27.74
N TYR A 27 10.47 -8.78 -28.25
CA TYR A 27 10.24 -7.48 -27.61
C TYR A 27 9.03 -7.46 -26.68
N LEU A 28 8.13 -8.43 -26.76
CA LEU A 28 6.91 -8.47 -25.92
C LEU A 28 7.23 -8.46 -24.42
N GLY A 29 8.28 -9.18 -24.00
CA GLY A 29 8.74 -9.19 -22.60
C GLY A 29 9.47 -7.91 -22.16
N LEU A 30 9.97 -7.10 -23.10
CA LEU A 30 10.57 -5.80 -22.80
C LEU A 30 9.50 -4.71 -22.71
N ILE A 31 8.51 -4.74 -23.61
CA ILE A 31 7.38 -3.79 -23.64
C ILE A 31 6.48 -3.96 -22.40
N SER A 32 6.43 -5.14 -21.79
CA SER A 32 5.76 -5.33 -20.50
C SER A 32 6.44 -4.59 -19.34
N ASN A 33 7.72 -4.21 -19.47
CA ASN A 33 8.38 -3.37 -18.48
C ASN A 33 7.92 -1.90 -18.66
N HIS A 34 7.25 -1.37 -17.64
CA HIS A 34 6.66 -0.03 -17.67
C HIS A 34 7.70 1.07 -17.98
N LEU A 35 8.88 1.01 -17.35
CA LEU A 35 9.95 1.99 -17.56
C LEU A 35 10.53 1.88 -18.97
N TYR A 36 10.73 0.66 -19.48
CA TYR A 36 11.19 0.45 -20.87
C TYR A 36 10.21 1.06 -21.87
N ARG A 37 8.91 0.77 -21.69
CA ARG A 37 7.86 1.29 -22.55
C ARG A 37 7.78 2.80 -22.49
N ASN A 38 7.81 3.40 -21.30
CA ASN A 38 7.73 4.85 -21.15
C ASN A 38 8.92 5.56 -21.77
N VAL A 39 10.14 5.12 -21.47
CA VAL A 39 11.38 5.66 -22.07
C VAL A 39 11.33 5.55 -23.60
N LEU A 40 10.90 4.41 -24.13
CA LEU A 40 10.77 4.23 -25.57
C LEU A 40 9.72 5.18 -26.17
N CYS A 41 8.55 5.30 -25.55
CA CYS A 41 7.49 6.21 -25.99
C CYS A 41 7.95 7.67 -25.98
N THR A 42 8.59 8.13 -24.91
CA THR A 42 9.04 9.53 -24.79
C THR A 42 10.13 9.84 -25.80
N VAL A 43 11.06 8.92 -26.05
CA VAL A 43 12.07 9.08 -27.10
C VAL A 43 11.42 9.19 -28.49
N LEU A 44 10.42 8.37 -28.79
CA LEU A 44 9.73 8.40 -30.08
C LEU A 44 8.83 9.63 -30.28
N GLN A 45 8.29 10.20 -29.19
CA GLN A 45 7.38 11.35 -29.22
C GLN A 45 8.09 12.70 -29.15
N TYR A 46 9.10 12.84 -28.30
CA TYR A 46 9.70 14.14 -27.95
C TYR A 46 11.09 14.37 -28.55
N MET A 47 11.85 13.30 -28.84
CA MET A 47 13.30 13.44 -28.97
C MET A 47 13.84 13.48 -30.39
N MET A 48 13.03 13.17 -31.41
CA MET A 48 13.59 12.76 -32.69
C MET A 48 13.00 13.49 -33.90
N SER A 49 13.88 14.11 -34.69
CA SER A 49 13.61 14.49 -36.09
C SER A 49 13.73 13.26 -37.01
N ASP A 50 13.10 13.29 -38.20
CA ASP A 50 13.17 12.18 -39.18
C ASP A 50 14.62 11.78 -39.53
N ALA A 51 15.54 12.76 -39.60
CA ALA A 51 16.95 12.53 -39.90
C ALA A 51 17.69 11.78 -38.77
N GLU A 52 17.40 12.13 -37.51
CA GLU A 52 17.97 11.44 -36.35
C GLU A 52 17.41 10.00 -36.25
N MET A 53 16.12 9.81 -36.54
CA MET A 53 15.47 8.50 -36.51
C MET A 53 16.13 7.50 -37.46
N GLN A 54 16.46 7.92 -38.69
CA GLN A 54 17.11 7.04 -39.67
C GLN A 54 18.48 6.54 -39.19
N THR A 55 19.23 7.37 -38.45
CA THR A 55 20.55 6.98 -37.94
C THR A 55 20.51 6.06 -36.72
N ILE A 56 19.44 6.13 -35.93
CA ILE A 56 19.33 5.49 -34.60
C ILE A 56 18.37 4.30 -34.60
N SER A 57 17.46 4.20 -35.57
CA SER A 57 16.49 3.12 -35.72
C SER A 57 17.14 1.73 -35.64
N SER A 58 18.27 1.53 -36.32
CA SER A 58 19.03 0.28 -36.28
C SER A 58 19.62 -0.05 -34.89
N ARG A 59 19.93 0.97 -34.08
CA ARG A 59 20.42 0.79 -32.70
C ARG A 59 19.28 0.46 -31.75
N LEU A 60 18.13 1.13 -31.88
CA LEU A 60 16.94 0.85 -31.08
C LEU A 60 16.39 -0.57 -31.34
N LEU A 61 16.41 -1.03 -32.60
CA LEU A 61 16.06 -2.41 -32.99
C LEU A 61 17.04 -3.48 -32.49
N ASN A 62 18.20 -3.08 -31.95
CA ASN A 62 19.18 -4.01 -31.38
C ASN A 62 19.18 -3.98 -29.84
N CYS A 63 18.39 -3.12 -29.20
CA CYS A 63 18.26 -3.07 -27.75
C CYS A 63 17.57 -4.34 -27.25
N LYS A 64 18.27 -5.13 -26.42
CA LYS A 64 17.73 -6.37 -25.83
C LYS A 64 17.41 -6.22 -24.34
N SER A 65 17.69 -5.05 -23.77
CA SER A 65 17.44 -4.74 -22.36
C SER A 65 17.16 -3.25 -22.15
N LEU A 66 16.60 -2.93 -20.98
CA LEU A 66 16.42 -1.53 -20.54
C LEU A 66 17.75 -0.77 -20.47
N LYS A 67 18.85 -1.44 -20.10
CA LYS A 67 20.17 -0.81 -20.03
C LYS A 67 20.66 -0.39 -21.42
N ASP A 68 20.42 -1.22 -22.43
CA ASP A 68 20.80 -0.91 -23.81
C ASP A 68 20.00 0.28 -24.33
N LEU A 69 18.68 0.29 -24.09
CA LEU A 69 17.81 1.41 -24.46
C LEU A 69 18.29 2.71 -23.80
N LEU A 70 18.48 2.70 -22.48
CA LEU A 70 18.97 3.87 -21.73
C LEU A 70 20.35 4.34 -22.22
N SER A 71 21.26 3.42 -22.59
CA SER A 71 22.57 3.79 -23.14
C SER A 71 22.45 4.49 -24.49
N VAL A 72 21.54 4.03 -25.37
CA VAL A 72 21.26 4.69 -26.64
C VAL A 72 20.69 6.08 -26.38
N VAL A 73 19.71 6.21 -25.48
CA VAL A 73 19.14 7.50 -25.09
C VAL A 73 20.20 8.48 -24.58
N LEU A 74 21.08 8.05 -23.67
CA LEU A 74 22.16 8.89 -23.16
C LEU A 74 23.10 9.36 -24.28
N THR A 75 23.43 8.50 -25.26
CA THR A 75 24.24 8.92 -26.42
C THR A 75 23.55 9.95 -27.31
N ILE A 76 22.22 9.94 -27.38
CA ILE A 76 21.43 10.92 -28.15
C ILE A 76 21.45 12.25 -27.40
N LEU A 77 21.13 12.24 -26.11
CA LEU A 77 21.13 13.42 -25.26
C LEU A 77 22.49 14.11 -25.20
N GLU A 78 23.57 13.33 -25.08
CA GLU A 78 24.94 13.86 -25.08
C GLU A 78 25.31 14.58 -26.39
N ARG A 79 24.70 14.21 -27.53
CA ARG A 79 24.94 14.87 -28.83
C ARG A 79 24.15 16.17 -29.00
N ARG A 80 22.98 16.29 -28.36
CA ARG A 80 22.12 17.48 -28.45
C ARG A 80 22.62 18.63 -27.59
N HIS A 81 23.24 18.29 -26.46
CA HIS A 81 23.67 19.24 -25.45
C HIS A 81 25.18 19.42 -25.45
N ASN A 82 25.67 20.43 -24.73
CA ASN A 82 27.09 20.57 -24.43
C ASN A 82 27.59 19.34 -23.66
N LYS A 83 28.39 18.50 -24.33
CA LYS A 83 28.95 17.25 -23.79
C LYS A 83 29.60 17.41 -22.41
N ARG A 84 30.30 18.53 -22.16
CA ARG A 84 30.97 18.78 -20.88
C ARG A 84 29.94 19.00 -19.77
N LEU A 85 28.97 19.89 -19.99
CA LEU A 85 27.95 20.20 -18.99
C LEU A 85 27.02 19.01 -18.75
N PHE A 86 26.58 18.33 -19.81
CA PHE A 86 25.76 17.11 -19.72
C PHE A 86 26.42 16.05 -18.85
N SER A 87 27.71 15.82 -19.08
CA SER A 87 28.51 14.91 -18.26
C SER A 87 28.58 15.37 -16.80
N LEU A 88 28.88 16.65 -16.54
CA LEU A 88 28.98 17.18 -15.18
C LEU A 88 27.67 17.06 -14.38
N VAL A 89 26.52 17.38 -14.99
CA VAL A 89 25.20 17.26 -14.34
C VAL A 89 24.96 15.83 -13.87
N LEU A 90 25.17 14.85 -14.75
CA LEU A 90 25.01 13.45 -14.40
C LEU A 90 25.99 13.00 -13.31
N HIS A 91 27.24 13.48 -13.34
CA HIS A 91 28.21 13.19 -12.28
C HIS A 91 27.82 13.80 -10.93
N TRP A 92 27.33 15.05 -10.89
CA TRP A 92 26.89 15.70 -9.65
C TRP A 92 25.73 14.94 -9.02
N VAL A 93 24.71 14.59 -9.80
CA VAL A 93 23.58 13.79 -9.32
C VAL A 93 24.04 12.38 -8.90
N TYR A 94 24.98 11.77 -9.62
CA TYR A 94 25.54 10.45 -9.28
C TYR A 94 26.29 10.42 -7.95
N PHE A 95 27.15 11.40 -7.71
CA PHE A 95 27.99 11.47 -6.52
C PHE A 95 27.27 12.03 -5.30
N SER A 96 26.19 12.79 -5.49
CA SER A 96 25.29 13.16 -4.39
C SER A 96 24.69 11.91 -3.74
N GLN A 97 24.58 11.93 -2.41
CA GLN A 97 24.03 10.81 -1.65
C GLN A 97 22.50 10.75 -1.76
N ASN A 98 21.86 11.92 -1.67
CA ASN A 98 20.42 12.08 -1.60
C ASN A 98 19.87 12.91 -2.76
N GLY A 99 20.62 13.18 -3.83
CA GLY A 99 20.20 14.08 -4.92
C GLY A 99 20.52 15.54 -4.65
N LEU A 100 20.29 16.40 -5.64
CA LEU A 100 20.56 17.83 -5.57
C LEU A 100 19.28 18.63 -5.84
N THR A 101 19.16 19.81 -5.21
CA THR A 101 18.09 20.75 -5.56
C THR A 101 18.42 21.45 -6.88
N LEU A 102 17.39 22.00 -7.56
CA LEU A 102 17.61 22.81 -8.75
C LEU A 102 18.54 24.01 -8.48
N ALA A 103 18.38 24.66 -7.33
CA ALA A 103 19.24 25.79 -6.94
C ALA A 103 20.72 25.37 -6.78
N GLU A 104 20.98 24.18 -6.21
CA GLU A 104 22.34 23.64 -6.08
C GLU A 104 22.96 23.29 -7.43
N LEU A 105 22.16 22.73 -8.34
CA LEU A 105 22.62 22.44 -9.71
C LEU A 105 22.93 23.73 -10.47
N ILE A 106 22.12 24.78 -10.30
CA ILE A 106 22.36 26.10 -10.88
C ILE A 106 23.64 26.74 -10.33
N GLU A 107 23.87 26.64 -9.02
CA GLU A 107 25.09 27.14 -8.38
C GLU A 107 26.35 26.40 -8.89
N LEU A 108 26.29 25.08 -9.06
CA LEU A 108 27.38 24.28 -9.63
C LEU A 108 27.59 24.56 -11.13
N GLY A 109 26.49 24.77 -11.87
CA GLY A 109 26.47 25.01 -13.31
C GLY A 109 26.79 26.45 -13.72
N GLY A 110 26.90 27.39 -12.76
CA GLY A 110 27.27 28.78 -13.04
C GLY A 110 26.27 29.56 -13.90
N ASN A 111 24.97 29.25 -13.80
CA ASN A 111 23.90 29.81 -14.64
C ASN A 111 24.06 29.55 -16.15
N ASP A 112 24.73 28.47 -16.56
CA ASP A 112 24.81 28.08 -17.98
C ASP A 112 23.40 27.85 -18.56
N PRO A 113 23.03 28.49 -19.69
CA PRO A 113 21.70 28.37 -20.28
C PRO A 113 21.33 26.94 -20.69
N ASP A 114 22.31 26.07 -20.96
CA ASP A 114 22.08 24.68 -21.36
C ASP A 114 21.69 23.78 -20.18
N LEU A 115 21.84 24.23 -18.93
CA LEU A 115 21.57 23.41 -17.74
C LEU A 115 20.09 23.00 -17.62
N LEU A 116 19.17 23.94 -17.77
CA LEU A 116 17.73 23.68 -17.66
C LEU A 116 17.21 22.76 -18.79
N PRO A 117 17.59 22.98 -20.06
CA PRO A 117 17.30 22.03 -21.15
C PRO A 117 17.81 20.60 -20.86
N ILE A 118 19.03 20.45 -20.34
CA ILE A 118 19.58 19.14 -19.99
C ILE A 118 18.72 18.45 -18.92
N LEU A 119 18.33 19.17 -17.86
CA LEU A 119 17.50 18.61 -16.79
C LEU A 119 16.11 18.24 -17.30
N PHE A 120 15.49 19.10 -18.10
CA PHE A 120 14.19 18.85 -18.71
C PHE A 120 14.21 17.60 -19.59
N ASP A 121 15.22 17.45 -20.44
CA ASP A 121 15.36 16.27 -21.30
C ASP A 121 15.62 14.99 -20.48
N LEU A 122 16.42 15.06 -19.41
CA LEU A 122 16.67 13.92 -18.54
C LEU A 122 15.43 13.52 -17.70
N GLU A 123 14.60 14.49 -17.30
CA GLU A 123 13.34 14.24 -16.59
C GLU A 123 12.23 13.72 -17.51
N SER A 124 12.11 14.29 -18.73
CA SER A 124 11.12 13.86 -19.71
C SER A 124 11.33 12.41 -20.18
N VAL A 125 12.58 11.94 -20.19
CA VAL A 125 12.92 10.54 -20.51
C VAL A 125 12.97 9.65 -19.26
N GLU A 126 12.49 10.13 -18.11
CA GLU A 126 12.45 9.36 -16.84
C GLU A 126 13.82 8.79 -16.39
N ILE A 127 14.92 9.47 -16.75
CA ILE A 127 16.25 9.13 -16.23
C ILE A 127 16.42 9.76 -14.85
N LEU A 128 16.04 11.04 -14.76
CA LEU A 128 15.98 11.81 -13.53
C LEU A 128 14.53 12.09 -13.13
N VAL A 129 14.32 12.36 -11.84
CA VAL A 129 13.03 12.79 -11.30
C VAL A 129 13.26 13.77 -10.17
N SER A 130 12.41 14.80 -10.12
CA SER A 130 12.32 15.73 -9.00
C SER A 130 11.29 15.21 -7.99
N ILE A 131 11.76 14.70 -6.85
CA ILE A 131 10.90 14.27 -5.73
C ILE A 131 11.20 15.18 -4.55
N ASN A 132 10.17 15.86 -4.03
CA ASN A 132 10.30 16.81 -2.91
C ASN A 132 11.37 17.89 -3.16
N GLY A 133 11.49 18.36 -4.41
CA GLY A 133 12.47 19.37 -4.82
C GLY A 133 13.90 18.86 -4.99
N LEU A 134 14.12 17.55 -4.95
CA LEU A 134 15.43 16.91 -5.17
C LEU A 134 15.45 16.11 -6.46
N VAL A 135 16.38 16.45 -7.34
CA VAL A 135 16.68 15.73 -8.57
C VAL A 135 17.51 14.48 -8.24
N LYS A 136 16.97 13.31 -8.57
CA LYS A 136 17.58 11.99 -8.34
C LYS A 136 17.35 11.08 -9.54
N PHE A 137 18.08 9.97 -9.60
CA PHE A 137 17.76 8.90 -10.55
C PHE A 137 16.45 8.22 -10.20
N VAL A 138 15.57 8.02 -11.19
CA VAL A 138 14.28 7.33 -11.04
C VAL A 138 14.46 5.91 -10.51
N HIS A 139 15.48 5.21 -11.02
CA HIS A 139 15.74 3.81 -10.67
C HIS A 139 17.23 3.52 -10.56
N SER A 140 17.60 2.51 -9.76
CA SER A 140 18.99 2.05 -9.62
C SER A 140 19.61 1.61 -10.95
N VAL A 141 18.79 1.11 -11.88
CA VAL A 141 19.21 0.74 -13.24
C VAL A 141 19.64 1.97 -14.06
N CYS A 142 18.97 3.11 -13.90
CA CYS A 142 19.38 4.36 -14.55
C CYS A 142 20.74 4.81 -14.01
N LYS A 143 20.91 4.78 -12.67
CA LYS A 143 22.18 5.12 -12.01
C LYS A 143 23.34 4.23 -12.50
N GLU A 144 23.12 2.93 -12.60
CA GLU A 144 24.11 1.96 -13.10
C GLU A 144 24.42 2.14 -14.59
N THR A 145 23.43 2.53 -15.40
CA THR A 145 23.63 2.75 -16.84
C THR A 145 24.43 4.04 -17.08
N VAL A 146 24.11 5.11 -16.34
CA VAL A 146 24.87 6.36 -16.36
C VAL A 146 26.32 6.15 -15.91
N PHE A 147 26.53 5.33 -14.87
CA PHE A 147 27.87 4.94 -14.44
C PHE A 147 28.72 4.33 -15.57
N ARG A 148 28.11 3.42 -16.35
CA ARG A 148 28.78 2.79 -17.51
C ARG A 148 28.99 3.77 -18.65
N HIS A 149 27.99 4.61 -18.94
CA HIS A 149 28.02 5.58 -20.04
C HIS A 149 29.12 6.62 -19.85
N LEU A 150 29.20 7.19 -18.65
CA LEU A 150 30.21 8.18 -18.29
C LEU A 150 31.61 7.58 -18.08
N SER A 151 31.74 6.24 -18.15
CA SER A 151 32.98 5.53 -17.86
C SER A 151 33.59 5.95 -16.52
N ILE A 152 32.74 6.18 -15.51
CA ILE A 152 33.19 6.65 -14.20
C ILE A 152 34.19 5.62 -13.66
N PRO A 153 35.43 6.02 -13.35
CA PRO A 153 36.44 5.11 -12.84
C PRO A 153 35.92 4.44 -11.57
N LYS A 154 36.04 3.11 -11.49
CA LYS A 154 35.77 2.38 -10.24
C LYS A 154 36.72 2.81 -9.12
N ASN A 155 37.84 3.44 -9.46
CA ASN A 155 38.85 3.85 -8.52
C ASN A 155 38.62 5.31 -8.07
N ILE A 156 38.53 5.51 -6.75
CA ILE A 156 38.23 6.80 -6.10
C ILE A 156 39.36 7.83 -6.33
N ASP A 157 40.55 7.37 -6.72
CA ASP A 157 41.75 8.19 -6.84
C ASP A 157 41.93 8.87 -8.21
N ASP A 158 40.95 8.75 -9.11
CA ASP A 158 40.99 9.49 -10.38
C ASP A 158 40.80 11.00 -10.17
N ALA A 159 41.65 11.80 -10.83
CA ALA A 159 41.71 13.24 -10.66
C ALA A 159 40.37 13.92 -11.04
N SER A 160 39.70 13.42 -12.07
CA SER A 160 38.41 13.95 -12.53
C SER A 160 37.30 13.79 -11.49
N THR A 161 37.23 12.60 -10.86
CA THR A 161 36.24 12.28 -9.82
C THR A 161 36.51 13.10 -8.56
N ARG A 162 37.79 13.29 -8.19
CA ARG A 162 38.17 14.15 -7.06
C ARG A 162 37.72 15.59 -7.28
N THR A 163 37.95 16.17 -8.45
CA THR A 163 37.49 17.54 -8.76
C THR A 163 35.98 17.67 -8.65
N ILE A 164 35.21 16.71 -9.18
CA ILE A 164 33.74 16.78 -9.12
C ILE A 164 33.24 16.70 -7.68
N ARG A 165 33.82 15.82 -6.86
CA ARG A 165 33.49 15.74 -5.43
C ARG A 165 33.91 16.98 -4.67
N GLN A 166 35.05 17.58 -5.02
CA GLN A 166 35.49 18.84 -4.43
C GLN A 166 34.49 19.96 -4.71
N ASN A 167 33.93 20.07 -5.92
CA ASN A 167 32.90 21.06 -6.21
C ASN A 167 31.66 20.89 -5.30
N LEU A 168 31.28 19.64 -4.99
CA LEU A 168 30.19 19.38 -4.04
C LEU A 168 30.58 19.75 -2.62
N VAL A 169 31.81 19.46 -2.19
CA VAL A 169 32.35 19.88 -0.89
C VAL A 169 32.30 21.40 -0.77
N ASP A 170 32.84 22.13 -1.74
CA ASP A 170 32.88 23.60 -1.73
C ASP A 170 31.47 24.20 -1.64
N LEU A 171 30.49 23.60 -2.34
CA LEU A 171 29.09 24.01 -2.28
C LEU A 171 28.50 23.81 -0.88
N PHE A 172 28.68 22.64 -0.27
CA PHE A 172 28.09 22.36 1.05
C PHE A 172 28.87 23.00 2.20
N GLU A 173 30.17 23.25 2.02
CA GLU A 173 31.01 23.96 2.99
C GLU A 173 30.64 25.45 3.06
N LYS A 174 30.31 26.10 1.93
CA LYS A 174 29.73 27.46 1.94
C LYS A 174 28.42 27.54 2.73
N LYS A 175 27.64 26.45 2.71
CA LYS A 175 26.38 26.34 3.46
C LYS A 175 26.58 25.94 4.92
N LEU A 176 27.80 25.61 5.33
CA LEU A 176 28.16 25.34 6.72
C LEU A 176 28.35 26.68 7.46
N THR A 177 27.26 27.38 7.74
CA THR A 177 27.26 28.58 8.59
C THR A 177 26.94 28.22 10.05
N LEU A 178 27.59 28.90 11.00
CA LEU A 178 27.33 28.73 12.43
C LEU A 178 25.86 29.04 12.73
N GLY A 179 25.15 28.07 13.34
CA GLY A 179 23.74 28.20 13.74
C GLY A 179 22.68 27.77 12.70
N CYS A 180 23.05 27.59 11.43
CA CYS A 180 22.10 27.28 10.35
C CYS A 180 22.53 26.07 9.51
N VAL A 181 22.90 24.95 10.17
CA VAL A 181 23.20 23.71 9.45
C VAL A 181 21.90 23.04 9.02
N SER A 182 21.71 22.83 7.72
CA SER A 182 20.57 22.06 7.22
C SER A 182 20.84 20.56 7.27
N TYR A 183 19.78 19.75 7.31
CA TYR A 183 19.89 18.29 7.17
C TYR A 183 20.63 17.86 5.90
N ARG A 184 20.59 18.70 4.85
CA ARG A 184 21.30 18.48 3.58
C ARG A 184 22.81 18.53 3.77
N VAL A 185 23.30 19.57 4.45
CA VAL A 185 24.73 19.74 4.74
C VAL A 185 25.22 18.59 5.61
N ALA A 186 24.45 18.20 6.63
CA ALA A 186 24.82 17.12 7.54
C ALA A 186 24.92 15.74 6.86
N ASP A 187 24.09 15.46 5.85
CA ASP A 187 24.17 14.21 5.08
C ASP A 187 25.29 14.26 4.02
N GLU A 188 25.33 15.30 3.19
CA GLU A 188 26.18 15.34 2.00
C GLU A 188 27.65 15.67 2.33
N LEU A 189 27.93 16.68 3.17
CA LEU A 189 29.29 17.16 3.37
C LEU A 189 30.21 16.11 4.00
N PRO A 190 29.85 15.43 5.12
CA PRO A 190 30.68 14.37 5.67
C PRO A 190 30.87 13.20 4.70
N ALA A 191 29.85 12.87 3.90
CA ALA A 191 29.92 11.77 2.93
C ALA A 191 30.93 12.07 1.80
N GLN A 192 30.92 13.30 1.28
CA GLN A 192 31.87 13.71 0.24
C GLN A 192 33.31 13.79 0.79
N LEU A 193 33.50 14.36 1.97
CA LEU A 193 34.82 14.45 2.63
C LEU A 193 35.40 13.07 2.94
N ALA A 194 34.58 12.15 3.46
CA ALA A 194 34.97 10.76 3.69
C ALA A 194 35.34 10.04 2.39
N ALA A 195 34.60 10.28 1.30
CA ALA A 195 34.91 9.72 -0.02
C ALA A 195 36.22 10.27 -0.60
N LEU A 196 36.54 11.55 -0.36
CA LEU A 196 37.81 12.17 -0.75
C LEU A 196 39.00 11.77 0.14
N LYS A 197 38.75 11.09 1.28
CA LYS A 197 39.73 10.78 2.32
C LYS A 197 40.37 12.02 2.95
N ASP A 198 39.71 13.17 2.88
CA ASP A 198 40.14 14.39 3.58
C ASP A 198 39.77 14.28 5.06
N LYS A 199 40.72 13.81 5.87
CA LYS A 199 40.51 13.58 7.30
C LYS A 199 40.42 14.87 8.11
N GLU A 200 41.09 15.94 7.69
CA GLU A 200 41.16 17.18 8.46
C GLU A 200 39.85 17.95 8.36
N SER A 201 39.37 18.16 7.14
CA SER A 201 38.08 18.82 6.91
C SER A 201 36.92 17.97 7.43
N LEU A 202 37.00 16.64 7.31
CA LEU A 202 36.00 15.74 7.90
C LEU A 202 35.96 15.87 9.42
N PHE A 203 37.11 15.96 10.08
CA PHE A 203 37.18 16.17 11.53
C PHE A 203 36.54 17.52 11.93
N LYS A 204 36.86 18.60 11.23
CA LYS A 204 36.26 19.92 11.48
C LYS A 204 34.74 19.90 11.31
N CYS A 205 34.26 19.25 10.25
CA CYS A 205 32.83 19.09 9.97
C CYS A 205 32.09 18.33 11.08
N LEU A 206 32.62 17.16 11.49
CA LEU A 206 31.97 16.30 12.50
C LEU A 206 32.07 16.85 13.93
N SER A 207 33.08 17.69 14.20
CA SER A 207 33.24 18.38 15.48
C SER A 207 32.16 19.45 15.70
N SER A 208 31.48 19.88 14.63
CA SER A 208 30.30 20.75 14.75
C SER A 208 29.15 20.02 15.43
N ILE A 209 28.70 20.55 16.58
CA ILE A 209 27.58 19.97 17.32
C ILE A 209 26.29 19.95 16.48
N PHE A 210 26.10 20.92 15.59
CA PHE A 210 24.89 21.02 14.77
C PHE A 210 24.84 19.92 13.70
N VAL A 211 25.98 19.56 13.10
CA VAL A 211 26.08 18.40 12.20
C VAL A 211 25.75 17.12 12.96
N PHE A 212 26.28 16.97 14.18
CA PHE A 212 25.95 15.87 15.07
C PHE A 212 24.44 15.77 15.36
N VAL A 213 23.80 16.87 15.77
CA VAL A 213 22.37 16.92 16.11
C VAL A 213 21.52 16.39 14.96
N HIS A 214 21.80 16.82 13.73
CA HIS A 214 21.03 16.39 12.55
C HIS A 214 21.27 14.92 12.19
N LEU A 215 22.51 14.45 12.24
CA LEU A 215 22.84 13.04 11.97
C LEU A 215 22.18 12.12 13.01
N TYR A 216 22.29 12.47 14.29
CA TYR A 216 21.78 11.65 15.39
C TYR A 216 20.26 11.65 15.46
N ARG A 217 19.59 12.81 15.38
CA ARG A 217 18.11 12.89 15.40
C ARG A 217 17.43 12.08 14.29
N ARG A 218 18.12 11.86 13.16
CA ARG A 218 17.60 11.07 12.02
C ARG A 218 17.98 9.58 12.10
N GLY A 219 18.54 9.12 13.22
CA GLY A 219 18.92 7.72 13.42
C GLY A 219 20.14 7.27 12.63
N ARG A 220 21.00 8.18 12.17
CA ARG A 220 22.24 7.86 11.41
C ARG A 220 23.43 7.54 12.33
N LEU A 221 23.19 6.89 13.47
CA LEU A 221 24.22 6.56 14.45
C LEU A 221 25.35 5.73 13.84
N THR A 222 25.01 4.71 13.05
CA THR A 222 26.01 3.83 12.40
C THR A 222 26.91 4.60 11.44
N THR A 223 26.34 5.51 10.64
CA THR A 223 27.08 6.38 9.73
C THR A 223 28.02 7.30 10.51
N LEU A 224 27.54 7.94 11.57
CA LEU A 224 28.35 8.81 12.43
C LEU A 224 29.52 8.05 13.06
N VAL A 225 29.27 6.87 13.64
CA VAL A 225 30.32 6.00 14.20
C VAL A 225 31.31 5.57 13.13
N ASN A 226 30.86 5.26 11.92
CA ASN A 226 31.74 4.90 10.81
C ASN A 226 32.65 6.07 10.41
N TYR A 227 32.16 7.31 10.40
CA TYR A 227 33.01 8.46 10.14
C TYR A 227 34.08 8.66 11.22
N TRP A 228 33.73 8.51 12.50
CA TRP A 228 34.70 8.58 13.59
C TRP A 228 35.74 7.44 13.53
N LYS A 229 35.35 6.25 13.06
CA LYS A 229 36.27 5.15 12.77
C LYS A 229 37.24 5.47 11.62
N ILE A 230 36.78 6.12 10.55
CA ILE A 230 37.65 6.58 9.44
C ILE A 230 38.73 7.56 9.96
N LEU A 231 38.38 8.38 10.93
CA LEU A 231 39.30 9.29 11.62
C LEU A 231 40.19 8.61 12.66
N SER A 232 40.02 7.31 12.89
CA SER A 232 40.77 6.52 13.88
C SER A 232 40.66 7.13 15.30
N ARG A 233 39.48 7.64 15.65
CA ARG A 233 39.18 8.21 16.97
C ARG A 233 38.40 7.23 17.81
N ASP A 234 38.85 7.06 19.05
CA ASP A 234 38.15 6.25 20.04
C ASP A 234 36.92 7.00 20.59
N THR A 235 36.01 6.24 21.18
CA THR A 235 34.77 6.77 21.78
C THR A 235 35.03 7.80 22.90
N SER A 236 36.16 7.69 23.60
CA SER A 236 36.61 8.66 24.60
C SER A 236 36.98 10.01 23.98
N ALA A 237 37.67 10.01 22.83
CA ALA A 237 38.05 11.23 22.13
C ALA A 237 36.83 11.95 21.55
N VAL A 238 35.86 11.21 21.00
CA VAL A 238 34.57 11.76 20.54
C VAL A 238 33.83 12.46 21.68
N LYS A 239 33.90 11.87 22.88
CA LYS A 239 33.29 12.45 24.07
C LYS A 239 33.87 13.80 24.43
N ASP A 240 35.20 13.91 24.48
CA ASP A 240 35.84 15.17 24.85
C ASP A 240 35.57 16.28 23.80
N ILE A 241 35.45 15.93 22.52
CA ILE A 241 35.08 16.86 21.44
C ILE A 241 33.70 17.47 21.69
N TYR A 242 32.65 16.65 21.80
CA TYR A 242 31.30 17.20 21.94
C TYR A 242 31.05 17.84 23.29
N CYS A 243 31.68 17.36 24.37
CA CYS A 243 31.60 18.03 25.67
C CYS A 243 32.29 19.41 25.63
N SER A 244 33.43 19.54 24.96
CA SER A 244 34.09 20.84 24.80
C SER A 244 33.28 21.80 23.91
N ALA A 245 32.66 21.29 22.83
CA ALA A 245 31.79 22.07 21.96
C ALA A 245 30.50 22.53 22.66
N LEU A 246 29.94 21.71 23.55
CA LEU A 246 28.81 22.10 24.37
C LEU A 246 29.20 23.20 25.37
N GLN A 247 30.38 23.07 26.00
CA GLN A 247 30.88 24.08 26.93
C GLN A 247 31.14 25.42 26.22
N SER A 248 31.71 25.41 25.01
CA SER A 248 31.92 26.67 24.26
C SER A 248 30.61 27.37 23.92
N ILE A 249 29.55 26.62 23.61
CA ILE A 249 28.21 27.20 23.35
C ILE A 249 27.62 27.81 24.63
N LEU A 250 27.84 27.16 25.77
CA LEU A 250 27.43 27.69 27.08
C LEU A 250 28.20 28.97 27.43
N ASP A 251 29.51 29.00 27.15
CA ASP A 251 30.38 30.15 27.39
C ASP A 251 30.08 31.31 26.42
N GLU A 252 29.47 31.06 25.26
CA GLU A 252 28.99 32.09 24.32
C GLU A 252 27.61 32.65 24.74
N SER A 253 26.77 31.84 25.38
CA SER A 253 25.42 32.22 25.82
C SER A 253 25.39 32.95 27.17
N LYS A 254 26.33 33.87 27.45
CA LYS A 254 26.55 34.54 28.75
C LYS A 254 25.39 35.41 29.30
N ASP A 255 24.19 35.28 28.76
CA ASP A 255 22.97 35.74 29.42
C ASP A 255 22.42 34.58 30.27
N GLU A 256 23.04 34.35 31.43
CA GLU A 256 22.71 33.31 32.42
C GLU A 256 21.25 33.36 32.94
N SER A 257 20.47 34.39 32.58
CA SER A 257 19.14 34.65 33.11
C SER A 257 17.98 34.15 32.25
N SER A 258 18.24 33.60 31.04
CA SER A 258 17.19 33.06 30.19
C SER A 258 17.34 31.56 29.99
N PHE A 259 16.35 30.80 30.43
CA PHE A 259 16.23 29.37 30.13
C PHE A 259 16.36 29.16 28.61
N ASN A 260 17.43 28.49 28.19
CA ASN A 260 17.66 28.19 26.78
C ASN A 260 17.29 26.74 26.48
N GLU A 261 16.06 26.56 25.97
CA GLU A 261 15.53 25.25 25.56
C GLU A 261 16.46 24.51 24.58
N GLN A 262 17.20 25.24 23.74
CA GLN A 262 18.13 24.61 22.80
C GLN A 262 19.30 23.94 23.51
N ILE A 263 19.82 24.53 24.59
CA ILE A 263 20.93 23.97 25.36
C ILE A 263 20.48 22.71 26.11
N THR A 264 19.30 22.73 26.73
CA THR A 264 18.77 21.55 27.43
C THR A 264 18.45 20.41 26.45
N MET A 265 17.92 20.71 25.26
CA MET A 265 17.79 19.73 24.18
C MET A 265 19.14 19.15 23.71
N LEU A 266 20.22 19.93 23.72
CA LEU A 266 21.56 19.43 23.38
C LEU A 266 22.08 18.46 24.44
N TYR A 267 21.88 18.76 25.73
CA TYR A 267 22.19 17.82 26.82
C TYR A 267 21.42 16.50 26.67
N ASP A 268 20.10 16.56 26.41
CA ASP A 268 19.27 15.38 26.17
C ASP A 268 19.83 14.50 25.03
N LEU A 269 20.13 15.12 23.88
CA LEU A 269 20.62 14.41 22.69
C LEU A 269 21.99 13.77 22.91
N LEU A 270 22.91 14.49 23.56
CA LEU A 270 24.23 13.95 23.88
C LEU A 270 24.12 12.82 24.91
N GLY A 271 23.26 12.97 25.91
CA GLY A 271 22.96 11.92 26.89
C GLY A 271 22.47 10.64 26.22
N ASP A 272 21.49 10.76 25.34
CA ASP A 272 20.96 9.64 24.56
C ASP A 272 22.03 9.02 23.65
N PHE A 273 22.87 9.84 23.00
CA PHE A 273 23.97 9.37 22.15
C PHE A 273 25.02 8.56 22.92
N TYR A 274 25.46 9.03 24.09
CA TYR A 274 26.43 8.29 24.90
C TYR A 274 25.82 7.02 25.51
N LYS A 275 24.52 7.03 25.82
CA LYS A 275 23.79 5.83 26.20
C LYS A 275 23.81 4.79 25.07
N ASP A 276 23.56 5.20 23.83
CA ASP A 276 23.61 4.33 22.65
C ASP A 276 25.03 3.79 22.38
N LEU A 277 26.08 4.55 22.73
CA LEU A 277 27.47 4.09 22.70
C LEU A 277 27.87 3.18 23.87
N GLY A 278 27.00 3.00 24.88
CA GLY A 278 27.26 2.21 26.09
C GLY A 278 28.04 2.93 27.19
N LEU A 279 28.24 4.25 27.06
CA LEU A 279 28.94 5.10 28.04
C LEU A 279 27.97 5.65 29.10
N PHE A 280 27.38 4.75 29.89
CA PHE A 280 26.27 5.08 30.79
C PHE A 280 26.57 6.14 31.86
N SER A 281 27.80 6.16 32.40
CA SER A 281 28.18 7.13 33.44
C SER A 281 28.25 8.58 32.94
N ILE A 282 28.59 8.77 31.66
CA ILE A 282 28.62 10.09 31.02
C ILE A 282 27.22 10.50 30.63
N ALA A 283 26.44 9.57 30.05
CA ALA A 283 25.04 9.79 29.73
C ALA A 283 24.23 10.25 30.95
N GLN A 284 24.43 9.59 32.10
CA GLN A 284 23.78 9.95 33.37
C GLN A 284 24.05 11.42 33.72
N LYS A 285 25.32 11.83 33.78
CA LYS A 285 25.70 13.20 34.16
C LYS A 285 25.11 14.27 33.24
N LEU A 286 24.99 13.98 31.94
CA LEU A 286 24.43 14.95 30.98
C LEU A 286 22.91 15.03 31.08
N LEU A 287 22.23 13.90 31.25
CA LEU A 287 20.78 13.88 31.42
C LEU A 287 20.35 14.49 32.77
N GLU A 288 21.08 14.22 33.86
CA GLU A 288 20.84 14.85 35.17
C GLU A 288 21.02 16.37 35.10
N LYS A 289 22.09 16.86 34.46
CA LYS A 289 22.25 18.30 34.21
C LYS A 289 21.11 18.90 33.37
N SER A 290 20.60 18.17 32.38
CA SER A 290 19.43 18.67 31.63
C SER A 290 18.20 18.74 32.52
N LEU A 291 18.01 17.77 33.40
CA LEU A 291 16.87 17.72 34.31
C LEU A 291 16.94 18.88 35.31
N GLU A 292 18.10 19.07 35.96
CA GLU A 292 18.35 20.18 36.90
C GLU A 292 18.01 21.54 36.29
N LEU A 293 18.48 21.81 35.06
CA LEU A 293 18.19 23.07 34.35
C LEU A 293 16.70 23.27 34.03
N LYS A 294 15.97 22.17 33.79
CA LYS A 294 14.53 22.20 33.51
C LYS A 294 13.72 22.37 34.79
N GLU A 295 14.09 21.68 35.88
CA GLU A 295 13.42 21.79 37.18
C GLU A 295 13.54 23.19 37.79
N GLU A 296 14.66 23.89 37.54
CA GLU A 296 14.86 25.26 38.03
C GLU A 296 13.96 26.30 37.34
N HIS A 297 13.56 26.06 36.09
CA HIS A 297 12.94 27.08 35.23
C HIS A 297 11.52 26.74 34.71
N LEU A 298 11.11 25.47 34.77
CA LEU A 298 9.82 25.01 34.25
C LEU A 298 8.85 24.65 35.38
N GLU A 299 7.55 24.70 35.08
CA GLU A 299 6.51 24.23 35.99
C GLU A 299 6.54 22.69 36.12
N PRO A 300 6.14 22.13 37.28
CA PRO A 300 6.25 20.69 37.55
C PRO A 300 5.46 19.79 36.59
N ASP A 301 4.43 20.33 35.92
CA ASP A 301 3.56 19.61 34.98
C ASP A 301 4.01 19.75 33.51
N ASP A 302 5.21 20.28 33.26
CA ASP A 302 5.71 20.49 31.90
C ASP A 302 6.08 19.16 31.20
N ILE A 303 5.67 19.03 29.94
CA ILE A 303 5.96 17.91 29.04
C ILE A 303 7.47 17.68 28.88
N LEU A 304 8.29 18.74 28.95
CA LEU A 304 9.73 18.65 28.86
C LEU A 304 10.38 17.95 30.07
N LEU A 305 9.81 18.10 31.27
CA LEU A 305 10.24 17.38 32.47
C LEU A 305 9.92 15.89 32.33
N THR A 306 8.68 15.57 31.93
CA THR A 306 8.25 14.20 31.60
C THR A 306 9.23 13.52 30.64
N ARG A 307 9.62 14.22 29.57
CA ARG A 307 10.58 13.69 28.59
C ARG A 307 11.95 13.39 29.23
N SER A 308 12.43 14.27 30.10
CA SER A 308 13.72 14.13 30.76
C SER A 308 13.76 12.92 31.70
N TYR A 309 12.71 12.74 32.51
CA TYR A 309 12.51 11.56 33.34
C TYR A 309 12.46 10.27 32.51
N PHE A 310 11.73 10.29 31.39
CA PHE A 310 11.66 9.15 30.49
C PHE A 310 13.02 8.80 29.86
N LEU A 311 13.85 9.79 29.51
CA LEU A 311 15.21 9.55 29.00
C LEU A 311 16.12 8.92 30.08
N LEU A 312 16.08 9.40 31.31
CA LEU A 312 16.81 8.82 32.44
C LEU A 312 16.35 7.38 32.71
N ALA A 313 15.05 7.11 32.70
CA ALA A 313 14.52 5.76 32.84
C ALA A 313 15.03 4.81 31.74
N ARG A 314 15.05 5.25 30.48
CA ARG A 314 15.60 4.48 29.35
C ARG A 314 17.09 4.18 29.56
N LEU A 315 17.87 5.15 30.02
CA LEU A 315 19.28 4.97 30.36
C LEU A 315 19.45 3.89 31.44
N PHE A 316 18.75 4.00 32.57
CA PHE A 316 18.87 3.07 33.68
C PHE A 316 18.36 1.66 33.33
N THR A 317 17.34 1.56 32.47
CA THR A 317 16.86 0.28 31.92
C THR A 317 17.96 -0.42 31.14
N GLN A 318 18.66 0.29 30.25
CA GLN A 318 19.77 -0.27 29.47
C GLN A 318 20.98 -0.62 30.36
N TRP A 319 21.18 0.13 31.44
CA TRP A 319 22.17 -0.14 32.47
C TRP A 319 21.75 -1.25 33.46
N LYS A 320 20.59 -1.89 33.24
CA LYS A 320 20.01 -2.97 34.08
C LYS A 320 19.74 -2.57 35.53
N LYS A 321 19.61 -1.27 35.81
CA LYS A 321 19.17 -0.74 37.11
C LYS A 321 17.65 -0.54 37.07
N TYR A 322 16.92 -1.65 37.10
CA TYR A 322 15.47 -1.64 36.85
C TYR A 322 14.66 -0.91 37.93
N GLN A 323 15.12 -0.91 39.19
CA GLN A 323 14.45 -0.23 40.30
C GLN A 323 14.48 1.29 40.13
N THR A 324 15.66 1.87 39.87
CA THR A 324 15.79 3.31 39.63
C THR A 324 15.07 3.74 38.35
N ALA A 325 15.05 2.89 37.32
CA ALA A 325 14.29 3.17 36.10
C ALA A 325 12.76 3.22 36.37
N GLU A 326 12.25 2.36 37.25
CA GLU A 326 10.84 2.35 37.64
C GLU A 326 10.45 3.63 38.40
N GLU A 327 11.33 4.13 39.27
CA GLU A 327 11.13 5.40 40.00
C GLU A 327 11.00 6.60 39.05
N TYR A 328 11.93 6.73 38.08
CA TYR A 328 11.85 7.80 37.09
C TYR A 328 10.63 7.71 36.17
N LEU A 329 10.15 6.50 35.82
CA LEU A 329 8.92 6.36 35.04
C LEU A 329 7.67 6.71 35.85
N LYS A 330 7.67 6.48 37.17
CA LYS A 330 6.58 6.93 38.04
C LYS A 330 6.55 8.46 38.14
N GLN A 331 7.71 9.10 38.30
CA GLN A 331 7.82 10.56 38.24
C GLN A 331 7.33 11.11 36.88
N ALA A 332 7.69 10.45 35.77
CA ALA A 332 7.20 10.83 34.45
C ALA A 332 5.67 10.67 34.29
N LEU A 333 5.03 9.74 35.01
CA LEU A 333 3.56 9.63 35.03
C LEU A 333 2.92 10.73 35.88
N GLU A 334 3.53 11.10 37.00
CA GLU A 334 3.03 12.14 37.91
C GLU A 334 3.04 13.53 37.25
N CYS A 335 4.04 13.83 36.42
CA CYS A 335 4.13 15.09 35.67
C CYS A 335 3.13 15.21 34.50
N ASN A 336 2.48 14.13 34.04
CA ASN A 336 1.54 14.22 32.92
C ASN A 336 0.11 14.45 33.42
N ASP A 337 -0.40 15.67 33.25
CA ASP A 337 -1.82 15.92 33.45
C ASP A 337 -2.65 15.34 32.28
N VAL A 338 -3.74 14.64 32.61
CA VAL A 338 -4.61 13.89 31.66
C VAL A 338 -5.36 14.84 30.70
N SER A 339 -5.26 16.15 30.94
CA SER A 339 -5.99 17.23 30.27
C SER A 339 -5.38 17.70 28.94
N THR A 340 -4.12 17.36 28.62
CA THR A 340 -3.43 17.86 27.43
C THR A 340 -3.58 16.95 26.20
N GLU A 341 -4.03 17.53 25.08
CA GLU A 341 -4.13 16.85 23.77
C GLU A 341 -2.72 16.43 23.29
N GLY A 342 -2.37 15.15 23.51
CA GLY A 342 -1.06 14.56 23.20
C GLY A 342 -0.45 13.76 24.34
N ALA A 343 -0.81 14.04 25.60
CA ALA A 343 -0.32 13.30 26.76
C ALA A 343 -0.73 11.83 26.74
N SER A 344 -1.89 11.50 26.17
CA SER A 344 -2.39 10.12 26.11
C SER A 344 -1.45 9.15 25.36
N SER A 345 -0.78 9.61 24.29
CA SER A 345 0.19 8.79 23.54
C SER A 345 1.49 8.59 24.35
N SER A 346 2.00 9.67 24.93
CA SER A 346 3.18 9.68 25.79
C SER A 346 3.00 8.80 27.03
N ILE A 347 1.86 8.91 27.71
CA ILE A 347 1.46 8.08 28.85
C ILE A 347 1.38 6.61 28.43
N ALA A 348 0.78 6.29 27.28
CA ALA A 348 0.72 4.91 26.81
C ALA A 348 2.13 4.32 26.60
N THR A 349 3.08 5.07 26.04
CA THR A 349 4.49 4.63 25.96
C THR A 349 5.13 4.44 27.34
N ILE A 350 4.92 5.34 28.29
CA ILE A 350 5.48 5.21 29.66
C ILE A 350 4.93 3.96 30.35
N LEU A 351 3.62 3.70 30.24
CA LEU A 351 2.97 2.50 30.79
C LEU A 351 3.50 1.21 30.18
N GLU A 352 3.77 1.18 28.87
CA GLU A 352 4.40 0.02 28.23
C GLU A 352 5.82 -0.24 28.74
N PHE A 353 6.61 0.83 28.95
CA PHE A 353 7.95 0.71 29.53
C PHE A 353 7.90 0.19 30.98
N LEU A 354 6.95 0.65 31.79
CA LEU A 354 6.70 0.10 33.12
C LEU A 354 6.31 -1.37 33.07
N ALA A 355 5.43 -1.77 32.15
CA ALA A 355 5.04 -3.17 31.98
C ALA A 355 6.25 -4.06 31.65
N MET A 356 7.13 -3.59 30.75
CA MET A 356 8.37 -4.28 30.39
C MET A 356 9.31 -4.43 31.60
N LEU A 357 9.47 -3.38 32.41
CA LEU A 357 10.29 -3.43 33.63
C LEU A 357 9.71 -4.39 34.67
N CYS A 358 8.40 -4.34 34.92
CA CYS A 358 7.72 -5.25 35.83
C CYS A 358 7.89 -6.71 35.40
N GLN A 359 7.87 -6.99 34.10
CA GLN A 359 8.13 -8.34 33.56
C GLN A 359 9.57 -8.79 33.85
N HIS A 360 10.57 -7.91 33.68
CA HIS A 360 11.96 -8.21 34.02
C HIS A 360 12.21 -8.39 35.53
N GLN A 361 11.35 -7.81 36.38
CA GLN A 361 11.40 -7.94 37.84
C GLN A 361 10.51 -9.09 38.38
N GLU A 362 9.96 -9.95 37.51
CA GLU A 362 9.01 -11.04 37.86
C GLU A 362 7.69 -10.58 38.52
N LYS A 363 7.36 -9.27 38.41
CA LYS A 363 6.09 -8.68 38.86
C LYS A 363 5.01 -8.78 37.77
N GLY A 364 4.63 -10.00 37.39
CA GLY A 364 3.73 -10.24 36.25
C GLY A 364 2.34 -9.59 36.36
N LYS A 365 1.78 -9.51 37.58
CA LYS A 365 0.45 -8.92 37.81
C LYS A 365 0.42 -7.42 37.52
N ASP A 366 1.45 -6.70 37.93
CA ASP A 366 1.54 -5.25 37.70
C ASP A 366 1.78 -4.95 36.22
N ALA A 367 2.56 -5.80 35.53
CA ALA A 367 2.80 -5.69 34.10
C ALA A 367 1.51 -5.79 33.26
N ASP A 368 0.62 -6.71 33.61
CA ASP A 368 -0.67 -6.88 32.91
C ASP A 368 -1.58 -5.67 33.10
N ILE A 369 -1.58 -5.06 34.29
CA ILE A 369 -2.34 -3.84 34.59
C ILE A 369 -1.85 -2.68 33.73
N TYR A 370 -0.54 -2.42 33.71
CA TYR A 370 0.05 -1.36 32.91
C TYR A 370 -0.20 -1.55 31.41
N ARG A 371 -0.08 -2.79 30.91
CA ARG A 371 -0.32 -3.12 29.51
C ARG A 371 -1.78 -2.91 29.11
N LYS A 372 -2.72 -3.30 29.98
CA LYS A 372 -4.15 -3.08 29.75
C LYS A 372 -4.50 -1.60 29.70
N ASN A 373 -3.92 -0.79 30.59
CA ASN A 373 -4.12 0.66 30.61
C ASN A 373 -3.53 1.34 29.36
N ALA A 374 -2.34 0.92 28.91
CA ALA A 374 -1.73 1.43 27.69
C ALA A 374 -2.57 1.13 26.44
N ILE A 375 -3.10 -0.10 26.33
CA ILE A 375 -4.00 -0.48 25.24
C ILE A 375 -5.29 0.35 25.27
N GLY A 376 -5.90 0.51 26.45
CA GLY A 376 -7.10 1.34 26.61
C GLY A 376 -6.90 2.79 26.13
N LEU A 377 -5.74 3.39 26.40
CA LEU A 377 -5.40 4.75 25.94
C LEU A 377 -5.10 4.82 24.43
N ARG A 378 -4.53 3.76 23.85
CA ARG A 378 -4.30 3.69 22.40
C ARG A 378 -5.59 3.46 21.63
N ASP A 379 -6.48 2.62 22.13
CA ASP A 379 -7.77 2.34 21.51
C ASP A 379 -8.68 3.57 21.52
N THR A 380 -8.62 4.44 22.52
CA THR A 380 -9.40 5.68 22.50
C THR A 380 -8.84 6.71 21.51
N HIS A 381 -7.51 6.82 21.37
CA HIS A 381 -6.87 7.83 20.52
C HIS A 381 -6.71 7.40 19.04
N PHE A 382 -6.39 6.12 18.78
CA PHE A 382 -6.27 5.57 17.42
C PHE A 382 -7.60 5.67 16.66
N PHE A 383 -8.70 5.36 17.34
CA PHE A 383 -10.04 5.43 16.75
C PHE A 383 -10.53 6.87 16.50
N GLN A 384 -9.98 7.88 17.17
CA GLN A 384 -10.43 9.26 17.00
C GLN A 384 -9.65 10.01 15.92
N HIS A 385 -8.31 9.88 15.86
CA HIS A 385 -7.50 10.73 14.99
C HIS A 385 -7.26 10.13 13.59
N GLU A 386 -6.87 8.85 13.51
CA GLU A 386 -6.64 8.20 12.20
C GLU A 386 -7.94 7.89 11.47
N LEU A 387 -9.01 7.52 12.18
CA LEU A 387 -10.31 7.31 11.55
C LEU A 387 -10.84 8.59 10.90
N VAL A 388 -10.62 9.75 11.53
CA VAL A 388 -11.04 11.05 10.96
C VAL A 388 -10.17 11.41 9.75
N SER A 389 -8.85 11.24 9.79
CA SER A 389 -7.98 11.53 8.64
C SER A 389 -8.20 10.55 7.47
N ILE A 390 -8.41 9.27 7.78
CA ILE A 390 -8.75 8.25 6.78
C ILE A 390 -10.13 8.53 6.21
N LYS A 391 -11.11 8.94 7.02
CA LYS A 391 -12.45 9.31 6.54
C LYS A 391 -12.40 10.54 5.64
N LEU A 392 -11.65 11.59 6.02
CA LEU A 392 -11.45 12.78 5.18
C LEU A 392 -10.79 12.42 3.85
N SER A 393 -9.71 11.64 3.87
CA SER A 393 -9.02 11.23 2.64
C SER A 393 -9.86 10.31 1.76
N LEU A 394 -10.69 9.42 2.34
CA LEU A 394 -11.63 8.60 1.59
C LEU A 394 -12.77 9.43 0.99
N VAL A 395 -13.31 10.41 1.71
CA VAL A 395 -14.29 11.37 1.18
C VAL A 395 -13.70 12.16 0.01
N GLU A 396 -12.48 12.68 0.16
CA GLU A 396 -11.74 13.35 -0.92
C GLU A 396 -11.55 12.42 -2.12
N CYS A 397 -11.18 11.16 -1.91
CA CYS A 397 -11.04 10.17 -2.97
C CYS A 397 -12.38 9.88 -3.68
N THR A 398 -13.49 9.77 -2.94
CA THR A 398 -14.82 9.59 -3.55
C THR A 398 -15.21 10.80 -4.40
N GLN A 399 -14.97 12.01 -3.90
CA GLN A 399 -15.32 13.25 -4.59
C GLN A 399 -14.41 13.51 -5.79
N LEU A 400 -13.13 13.15 -5.70
CA LEU A 400 -12.18 13.17 -6.81
C LEU A 400 -12.57 12.18 -7.90
N ALA A 401 -12.95 10.95 -7.53
CA ALA A 401 -13.41 9.94 -8.49
C ALA A 401 -14.64 10.43 -9.27
N VAL A 402 -15.61 11.03 -8.59
CA VAL A 402 -16.82 11.59 -9.22
C VAL A 402 -16.49 12.80 -10.10
N THR A 403 -15.70 13.77 -9.61
CA THR A 403 -15.37 14.98 -10.37
C THR A 403 -14.53 14.71 -11.63
N LEU A 404 -13.57 13.79 -11.55
CA LEU A 404 -12.80 13.34 -12.72
C LEU A 404 -13.71 12.71 -13.79
N SER A 405 -14.75 12.02 -13.35
CA SER A 405 -15.72 11.36 -14.22
C SER A 405 -16.76 12.31 -14.84
N GLU A 406 -17.03 13.46 -14.21
CA GLU A 406 -17.94 14.50 -14.73
C GLU A 406 -17.23 15.51 -15.65
N SER A 407 -15.89 15.58 -15.60
CA SER A 407 -15.11 16.44 -16.48
C SER A 407 -15.08 15.90 -17.92
N ALA A 408 -15.63 16.67 -18.86
CA ALA A 408 -15.78 16.30 -20.29
C ALA A 408 -14.46 16.07 -21.06
N SER A 409 -13.30 16.22 -20.41
CA SER A 409 -11.96 16.12 -20.98
C SER A 409 -11.17 14.89 -20.54
N SER A 410 -11.75 14.00 -19.74
CA SER A 410 -11.01 12.86 -19.16
C SER A 410 -11.17 11.58 -20.00
N HIS A 411 -10.06 10.86 -20.21
CA HIS A 411 -10.04 9.51 -20.81
C HIS A 411 -10.49 8.40 -19.83
N VAL A 412 -11.21 8.76 -18.76
CA VAL A 412 -11.59 7.83 -17.69
C VAL A 412 -12.88 7.12 -18.10
N THR A 413 -12.84 5.80 -18.15
CA THR A 413 -14.00 4.98 -18.53
C THR A 413 -14.98 4.84 -17.36
N LEU A 414 -16.26 4.65 -17.67
CA LEU A 414 -17.32 4.40 -16.68
C LEU A 414 -16.97 3.20 -15.76
N GLU A 415 -16.31 2.18 -16.31
CA GLU A 415 -15.82 1.00 -15.58
C GLU A 415 -14.71 1.35 -14.57
N GLU A 416 -13.79 2.25 -14.92
CA GLU A 416 -12.70 2.67 -14.03
C GLU A 416 -13.23 3.45 -12.82
N THR A 417 -14.14 4.39 -13.05
CA THR A 417 -14.77 5.18 -11.97
C THR A 417 -15.54 4.28 -11.00
N THR A 418 -16.30 3.33 -11.53
CA THR A 418 -17.11 2.41 -10.72
C THR A 418 -16.23 1.39 -9.98
N GLY A 419 -15.15 0.93 -10.61
CA GLY A 419 -14.11 0.13 -9.95
C GLY A 419 -13.45 0.85 -8.78
N TRP A 420 -13.18 2.16 -8.90
CA TRP A 420 -12.67 2.96 -7.78
C TRP A 420 -13.68 3.09 -6.64
N LEU A 421 -14.95 3.40 -6.94
CA LEU A 421 -15.99 3.52 -5.93
C LEU A 421 -16.22 2.18 -5.20
N VAL A 422 -16.22 1.06 -5.91
CA VAL A 422 -16.29 -0.29 -5.32
C VAL A 422 -15.09 -0.55 -4.41
N SER A 423 -13.88 -0.19 -4.83
CA SER A 423 -12.67 -0.36 -4.02
C SER A 423 -12.72 0.49 -2.74
N ILE A 424 -13.19 1.74 -2.85
CA ILE A 424 -13.38 2.63 -1.69
C ILE A 424 -14.43 2.06 -0.73
N SER A 425 -15.54 1.52 -1.24
CA SER A 425 -16.57 0.90 -0.40
C SER A 425 -16.03 -0.31 0.39
N PHE A 426 -15.09 -1.06 -0.20
CA PHE A 426 -14.45 -2.18 0.47
C PHE A 426 -13.54 -1.72 1.62
N ILE A 427 -12.87 -0.58 1.46
CA ILE A 427 -12.11 0.05 2.55
C ILE A 427 -13.05 0.46 3.68
N TYR A 428 -14.17 1.14 3.38
CA TYR A 428 -15.18 1.47 4.40
C TYR A 428 -15.74 0.22 5.10
N PHE A 429 -15.96 -0.87 4.37
CA PHE A 429 -16.41 -2.13 4.94
C PHE A 429 -15.40 -2.72 5.94
N HIS A 430 -14.11 -2.72 5.61
CA HIS A 430 -13.04 -3.18 6.51
C HIS A 430 -12.89 -2.31 7.77
N LEU A 431 -13.18 -1.02 7.66
CA LEU A 431 -13.26 -0.08 8.79
C LEU A 431 -14.54 -0.23 9.62
N LYS A 432 -15.41 -1.21 9.29
CA LYS A 432 -16.73 -1.43 9.91
C LYS A 432 -17.71 -0.26 9.77
N GLN A 433 -17.46 0.65 8.82
CA GLN A 433 -18.35 1.76 8.45
C GLN A 433 -19.32 1.30 7.36
N TYR A 434 -20.28 0.46 7.75
CA TYR A 434 -21.17 -0.21 6.80
C TYR A 434 -22.17 0.74 6.13
N SER A 435 -22.58 1.81 6.83
CA SER A 435 -23.45 2.85 6.27
C SER A 435 -22.80 3.56 5.09
N GLU A 436 -21.57 4.02 5.28
CA GLU A 436 -20.79 4.75 4.28
C GLU A 436 -20.43 3.83 3.10
N ALA A 437 -20.05 2.57 3.37
CA ALA A 437 -19.83 1.58 2.32
C ALA A 437 -21.07 1.40 1.43
N ALA A 438 -22.26 1.34 2.03
CA ALA A 438 -23.52 1.23 1.30
C ALA A 438 -23.82 2.49 0.48
N GLU A 439 -23.56 3.68 1.01
CA GLU A 439 -23.76 4.94 0.28
C GLU A 439 -22.85 5.05 -0.96
N VAL A 440 -21.56 4.71 -0.82
CA VAL A 440 -20.61 4.74 -1.94
C VAL A 440 -21.01 3.74 -3.03
N LEU A 441 -21.44 2.53 -2.65
CA LEU A 441 -21.94 1.55 -3.63
C LEU A 441 -23.26 2.00 -4.29
N GLN A 442 -24.16 2.67 -3.55
CA GLN A 442 -25.35 3.27 -4.15
C GLN A 442 -25.00 4.38 -5.15
N GLN A 443 -23.98 5.19 -4.85
CA GLN A 443 -23.47 6.21 -5.78
C GLN A 443 -22.91 5.55 -7.04
N ALA A 444 -22.11 4.49 -6.89
CA ALA A 444 -21.58 3.72 -8.02
C ALA A 444 -22.72 3.15 -8.89
N LEU A 445 -23.77 2.61 -8.26
CA LEU A 445 -24.94 2.09 -8.97
C LEU A 445 -25.69 3.20 -9.71
N ARG A 446 -25.93 4.36 -9.07
CA ARG A 446 -26.58 5.51 -9.70
C ARG A 446 -25.80 5.99 -10.92
N TYR A 447 -24.48 6.04 -10.79
CA TYR A 447 -23.57 6.46 -11.86
C TYR A 447 -23.67 5.54 -13.08
N LEU A 448 -23.66 4.21 -12.87
CA LEU A 448 -23.88 3.24 -13.95
C LEU A 448 -25.26 3.33 -14.61
N THR A 449 -26.29 3.76 -13.87
CA THR A 449 -27.67 3.84 -14.37
C THR A 449 -28.06 5.19 -14.97
N LYS A 450 -27.19 6.21 -14.90
CA LYS A 450 -27.52 7.60 -15.26
C LYS A 450 -27.68 7.82 -16.78
N ASP A 451 -26.93 7.08 -17.60
CA ASP A 451 -26.87 7.28 -19.06
C ASP A 451 -27.60 6.21 -19.88
N ASN A 452 -28.12 5.16 -19.25
CA ASN A 452 -28.70 4.03 -19.97
C ASN A 452 -30.20 4.26 -20.25
N ASN A 453 -30.50 4.81 -21.43
CA ASN A 453 -31.84 4.78 -22.06
C ASN A 453 -32.25 3.35 -22.49
N GLY A 454 -32.03 2.35 -21.63
CA GLY A 454 -32.32 0.94 -21.91
C GLY A 454 -31.19 0.11 -22.53
N ASP A 455 -30.04 0.72 -22.89
CA ASP A 455 -28.87 -0.03 -23.35
C ASP A 455 -28.08 -0.61 -22.16
N MET A 456 -28.37 -1.86 -21.83
CA MET A 456 -27.73 -2.62 -20.75
C MET A 456 -26.36 -3.19 -21.18
N GLN A 457 -25.44 -2.37 -21.70
CA GLN A 457 -24.08 -2.87 -22.03
C GLN A 457 -23.25 -3.21 -20.76
N ASN A 458 -23.54 -2.55 -19.62
CA ASN A 458 -22.79 -2.70 -18.36
C ASN A 458 -23.50 -3.56 -17.30
N TYR A 459 -24.37 -4.49 -17.74
CA TYR A 459 -25.18 -5.32 -16.84
C TYR A 459 -24.36 -6.10 -15.80
N GLN A 460 -23.15 -6.55 -16.17
CA GLN A 460 -22.26 -7.29 -15.27
C GLN A 460 -21.83 -6.45 -14.06
N ALA A 461 -21.44 -5.19 -14.28
CA ALA A 461 -21.06 -4.28 -13.20
C ALA A 461 -22.26 -3.91 -12.31
N VAL A 462 -23.45 -3.76 -12.91
CA VAL A 462 -24.69 -3.52 -12.17
C VAL A 462 -25.03 -4.68 -11.24
N ILE A 463 -24.96 -5.92 -11.75
CA ILE A 463 -25.20 -7.14 -10.95
C ILE A 463 -24.18 -7.26 -9.82
N ASP A 464 -22.90 -7.06 -10.10
CA ASP A 464 -21.83 -7.14 -9.10
C ASP A 464 -22.03 -6.13 -7.96
N ILE A 465 -22.33 -4.86 -8.30
CA ILE A 465 -22.58 -3.82 -7.29
C ILE A 465 -23.85 -4.12 -6.48
N GLN A 466 -24.92 -4.64 -7.11
CA GLN A 466 -26.13 -5.06 -6.39
C GLN A 466 -25.85 -6.22 -5.42
N CYS A 467 -25.03 -7.20 -5.82
CA CYS A 467 -24.61 -8.29 -4.95
C CYS A 467 -23.79 -7.77 -3.76
N LYS A 468 -22.82 -6.88 -4.00
CA LYS A 468 -22.01 -6.25 -2.96
C LYS A 468 -22.86 -5.40 -2.00
N LEU A 469 -23.82 -4.62 -2.51
CA LEU A 469 -24.79 -3.89 -1.68
C LEU A 469 -25.61 -4.84 -0.81
N SER A 470 -26.07 -5.96 -1.35
CA SER A 470 -26.83 -6.94 -0.57
C SER A 470 -26.03 -7.51 0.60
N PHE A 471 -24.73 -7.73 0.39
CA PHE A 471 -23.83 -8.23 1.41
C PHE A 471 -23.61 -7.19 2.53
N VAL A 472 -23.41 -5.91 2.16
CA VAL A 472 -23.31 -4.82 3.13
C VAL A 472 -24.62 -4.67 3.92
N TYR A 473 -25.78 -4.69 3.26
CA TYR A 473 -27.08 -4.59 3.93
C TYR A 473 -27.38 -5.76 4.86
N THR A 474 -27.03 -6.99 4.46
CA THR A 474 -27.16 -8.17 5.33
C THR A 474 -26.30 -8.03 6.58
N THR A 475 -25.08 -7.49 6.44
CA THR A 475 -24.17 -7.22 7.57
C THR A 475 -24.74 -6.15 8.51
N MET A 476 -25.48 -5.17 7.98
CA MET A 476 -26.20 -4.15 8.76
C MET A 476 -27.52 -4.65 9.36
N GLY A 477 -27.95 -5.87 9.06
CA GLY A 477 -29.27 -6.40 9.44
C GLY A 477 -30.44 -5.81 8.64
N GLN A 478 -30.19 -5.06 7.57
CA GLN A 478 -31.21 -4.44 6.70
C GLN A 478 -31.64 -5.41 5.60
N ASN A 479 -32.26 -6.53 6.01
CA ASN A 479 -32.51 -7.64 5.10
C ASN A 479 -33.46 -7.31 3.93
N ASP A 480 -34.46 -6.45 4.12
CA ASP A 480 -35.40 -6.07 3.05
C ASP A 480 -34.70 -5.33 1.91
N LYS A 481 -33.69 -4.50 2.24
CA LYS A 481 -32.88 -3.82 1.22
C LYS A 481 -31.95 -4.80 0.51
N ALA A 482 -31.41 -5.78 1.24
CA ALA A 482 -30.58 -6.83 0.65
C ALA A 482 -31.38 -7.68 -0.35
N GLU A 483 -32.60 -8.08 0.01
CA GLU A 483 -33.54 -8.79 -0.87
C GLU A 483 -33.81 -7.98 -2.14
N ALA A 484 -34.18 -6.71 -2.00
CA ALA A 484 -34.48 -5.85 -3.15
C ALA A 484 -33.30 -5.72 -4.13
N MET A 485 -32.05 -5.74 -3.65
CA MET A 485 -30.87 -5.71 -4.53
C MET A 485 -30.68 -7.04 -5.27
N LEU A 486 -30.82 -8.16 -4.57
CA LEU A 486 -30.67 -9.50 -5.17
C LEU A 486 -31.80 -9.83 -6.15
N GLU A 487 -33.04 -9.41 -5.87
CA GLU A 487 -34.17 -9.56 -6.80
C GLU A 487 -33.96 -8.74 -8.08
N ARG A 488 -33.38 -7.54 -7.98
CA ARG A 488 -33.00 -6.73 -9.15
C ARG A 488 -31.92 -7.41 -9.98
N ALA A 489 -30.90 -7.97 -9.33
CA ALA A 489 -29.84 -8.71 -10.00
C ALA A 489 -30.40 -9.94 -10.73
N LEU A 490 -31.28 -10.70 -10.06
CA LEU A 490 -31.95 -11.86 -10.63
C LEU A 490 -32.84 -11.49 -11.83
N ASN A 491 -33.55 -10.36 -11.76
CA ASN A 491 -34.38 -9.89 -12.86
C ASN A 491 -33.54 -9.51 -14.09
N ILE A 492 -32.33 -8.98 -13.91
CA ILE A 492 -31.40 -8.72 -15.03
C ILE A 492 -30.99 -10.05 -15.68
N TYR A 493 -30.65 -11.07 -14.89
CA TYR A 493 -30.32 -12.40 -15.41
C TYR A 493 -31.45 -12.99 -16.26
N PHE A 494 -32.71 -12.87 -15.81
CA PHE A 494 -33.86 -13.40 -16.53
C PHE A 494 -34.26 -12.57 -17.75
N THR A 495 -34.21 -11.25 -17.68
CA THR A 495 -34.59 -10.38 -18.81
C THR A 495 -33.59 -10.46 -19.96
N LEU A 496 -32.30 -10.63 -19.66
CA LEU A 496 -31.24 -10.76 -20.68
C LEU A 496 -30.94 -12.22 -21.06
N ASN A 497 -31.68 -13.20 -20.54
CA ASN A 497 -31.46 -14.64 -20.76
C ASN A 497 -30.01 -15.10 -20.48
N LEU A 498 -29.40 -14.56 -19.43
CA LEU A 498 -28.01 -14.85 -19.03
C LEU A 498 -27.93 -16.08 -18.11
N LEU A 499 -28.65 -17.14 -18.47
CA LEU A 499 -28.84 -18.32 -17.62
C LEU A 499 -27.62 -19.26 -17.57
N GLU A 500 -26.62 -19.02 -18.43
CA GLU A 500 -25.33 -19.72 -18.44
C GLU A 500 -24.26 -19.03 -17.57
N ASP A 501 -24.52 -17.82 -17.06
CA ASP A 501 -23.55 -17.10 -16.23
C ASP A 501 -23.33 -17.87 -14.91
N PRO A 502 -22.08 -18.28 -14.59
CA PRO A 502 -21.77 -18.99 -13.36
C PRO A 502 -22.16 -18.22 -12.08
N ASN A 503 -22.29 -16.91 -12.15
CA ASN A 503 -22.64 -16.06 -11.02
C ASN A 503 -24.14 -16.04 -10.68
N LEU A 504 -25.02 -16.51 -11.58
CA LEU A 504 -26.46 -16.62 -11.32
C LEU A 504 -26.75 -17.49 -10.09
N ALA A 505 -26.03 -18.61 -9.96
CA ALA A 505 -26.14 -19.50 -8.81
C ALA A 505 -25.83 -18.78 -7.48
N THR A 506 -24.87 -17.84 -7.49
CA THR A 506 -24.49 -17.06 -6.31
C THR A 506 -25.62 -16.12 -5.86
N VAL A 507 -26.32 -15.48 -6.80
CA VAL A 507 -27.47 -14.60 -6.51
C VAL A 507 -28.62 -15.40 -5.91
N ILE A 508 -28.96 -16.54 -6.54
CA ILE A 508 -30.04 -17.43 -6.08
C ILE A 508 -29.72 -17.97 -4.69
N ASN A 509 -28.50 -18.49 -4.48
CA ASN A 509 -28.08 -19.00 -3.17
C ASN A 509 -28.11 -17.92 -2.08
N SER A 510 -27.81 -16.66 -2.43
CA SER A 510 -27.88 -15.54 -1.49
C SER A 510 -29.33 -15.24 -1.08
N LEU A 511 -30.28 -15.25 -2.04
CA LEU A 511 -31.71 -15.14 -1.74
C LEU A 511 -32.23 -16.33 -0.93
N VAL A 512 -31.81 -17.55 -1.25
CA VAL A 512 -32.17 -18.76 -0.48
C VAL A 512 -31.71 -18.64 0.97
N LYS A 513 -30.46 -18.23 1.20
CA LYS A 513 -29.93 -18.00 2.56
C LYS A 513 -30.73 -16.94 3.31
N LEU A 514 -31.08 -15.84 2.64
CA LEU A 514 -31.86 -14.75 3.21
C LEU A 514 -33.29 -15.19 3.58
N TYR A 515 -33.96 -15.94 2.72
CA TYR A 515 -35.30 -16.46 3.01
C TYR A 515 -35.30 -17.54 4.08
N ARG A 516 -34.29 -18.43 4.09
CA ARG A 516 -34.15 -19.46 5.15
C ARG A 516 -33.88 -18.83 6.51
N SER A 517 -33.01 -17.81 6.60
CA SER A 517 -32.72 -17.12 7.87
C SER A 517 -33.96 -16.41 8.43
N GLN A 518 -34.87 -15.97 7.57
CA GLN A 518 -36.14 -15.35 7.95
C GLN A 518 -37.32 -16.32 8.05
N LYS A 519 -37.12 -17.62 7.79
CA LYS A 519 -38.18 -18.64 7.70
C LYS A 519 -39.30 -18.29 6.70
N ARG A 520 -39.00 -17.52 5.65
CA ARG A 520 -39.96 -17.11 4.60
C ARG A 520 -40.03 -18.17 3.50
N MET A 521 -40.66 -19.29 3.85
CA MET A 521 -40.77 -20.45 2.98
C MET A 521 -41.54 -20.14 1.68
N ASP A 522 -42.64 -19.38 1.73
CA ASP A 522 -43.42 -19.01 0.53
C ASP A 522 -42.63 -18.18 -0.50
N SER A 523 -41.72 -17.32 -0.05
CA SER A 523 -40.82 -16.57 -0.94
C SER A 523 -39.80 -17.48 -1.61
N LEU A 524 -39.30 -18.48 -0.87
CA LEU A 524 -38.34 -19.44 -1.39
C LEU A 524 -38.96 -20.36 -2.44
N GLU A 525 -40.22 -20.79 -2.23
CA GLU A 525 -40.98 -21.52 -3.24
C GLU A 525 -41.17 -20.68 -4.52
N ARG A 526 -41.58 -19.41 -4.39
CA ARG A 526 -41.73 -18.51 -5.54
C ARG A 526 -40.42 -18.30 -6.31
N LEU A 527 -39.29 -18.20 -5.62
CA LEU A 527 -37.96 -18.07 -6.22
C LEU A 527 -37.59 -19.32 -7.03
N HIS A 528 -37.74 -20.52 -6.45
CA HIS A 528 -37.41 -21.76 -7.16
C HIS A 528 -38.33 -21.98 -8.37
N ARG A 529 -39.64 -21.71 -8.24
CA ARG A 529 -40.59 -21.82 -9.37
C ARG A 529 -40.32 -20.80 -10.47
N SER A 530 -39.91 -19.57 -10.14
CA SER A 530 -39.56 -18.58 -11.16
C SER A 530 -38.26 -18.94 -11.89
N HIS A 531 -37.26 -19.44 -11.16
CA HIS A 531 -36.02 -19.95 -11.72
C HIS A 531 -36.23 -21.16 -12.64
N MET A 532 -37.05 -22.13 -12.20
CA MET A 532 -37.43 -23.31 -12.98
C MET A 532 -38.06 -22.90 -14.31
N LYS A 533 -39.10 -22.04 -14.28
CA LYS A 533 -39.75 -21.53 -15.50
C LYS A 533 -38.81 -20.80 -16.44
N ALA A 534 -37.81 -20.08 -15.91
CA ALA A 534 -36.83 -19.38 -16.73
C ALA A 534 -35.88 -20.35 -17.44
N ILE A 535 -35.34 -21.34 -16.70
CA ILE A 535 -34.44 -22.37 -17.25
C ILE A 535 -35.17 -23.30 -18.22
N GLU A 536 -36.39 -23.71 -17.92
CA GLU A 536 -37.23 -24.53 -18.82
C GLU A 536 -37.47 -23.85 -20.17
N ARG A 537 -37.75 -22.54 -20.17
CA ARG A 537 -37.96 -21.78 -21.40
C ARG A 537 -36.71 -21.70 -22.28
N TYR A 538 -35.53 -21.72 -21.66
CA TYR A 538 -34.27 -21.50 -22.37
C TYR A 538 -33.63 -22.80 -22.85
N TYR A 539 -33.59 -23.83 -22.01
CA TYR A 539 -32.96 -25.11 -22.32
C TYR A 539 -33.93 -26.22 -22.76
N GLY A 540 -35.23 -26.04 -22.50
CA GLY A 540 -36.25 -27.07 -22.73
C GLY A 540 -36.44 -27.98 -21.52
N VAL A 541 -37.60 -28.64 -21.47
CA VAL A 541 -38.09 -29.40 -20.29
C VAL A 541 -37.22 -30.64 -19.98
N ASP A 542 -36.55 -31.19 -21.00
CA ASP A 542 -35.76 -32.42 -20.89
C ASP A 542 -34.26 -32.18 -20.60
N ASP A 543 -33.86 -30.96 -20.23
CA ASP A 543 -32.46 -30.63 -19.91
C ASP A 543 -32.09 -30.99 -18.47
N THR A 544 -30.90 -31.53 -18.25
CA THR A 544 -30.43 -31.95 -16.91
C THR A 544 -30.30 -30.80 -15.91
N ARG A 545 -30.13 -29.56 -16.37
CA ARG A 545 -30.14 -28.34 -15.53
C ARG A 545 -31.54 -28.01 -15.05
N VAL A 546 -32.57 -28.26 -15.86
CA VAL A 546 -33.97 -28.16 -15.43
C VAL A 546 -34.25 -29.20 -14.35
N ALA A 547 -33.85 -30.45 -14.58
CA ALA A 547 -34.00 -31.54 -13.60
C ALA A 547 -33.36 -31.20 -12.25
N HIS A 548 -32.19 -30.56 -12.25
CA HIS A 548 -31.52 -30.12 -11.02
C HIS A 548 -32.35 -29.10 -10.23
N VAL A 549 -32.92 -28.12 -10.91
CA VAL A 549 -33.77 -27.10 -10.26
C VAL A 549 -35.09 -27.70 -9.76
N ILE A 550 -35.66 -28.65 -10.49
CA ILE A 550 -36.85 -29.40 -10.08
C ILE A 550 -36.55 -30.22 -8.81
N ASN A 551 -35.42 -30.92 -8.75
CA ASN A 551 -34.99 -31.67 -7.55
C ASN A 551 -34.82 -30.74 -6.33
N GLU A 552 -34.18 -29.57 -6.51
CA GLU A 552 -34.04 -28.58 -5.43
C GLU A 552 -35.39 -28.03 -4.93
N LEU A 553 -36.34 -27.79 -5.85
CA LEU A 553 -37.71 -27.40 -5.48
C LEU A 553 -38.42 -28.50 -4.70
N ALA A 554 -38.28 -29.77 -5.12
CA ALA A 554 -38.86 -30.93 -4.44
C ALA A 554 -38.32 -31.10 -3.01
N VAL A 555 -37.01 -30.96 -2.80
CA VAL A 555 -36.38 -30.93 -1.46
C VAL A 555 -36.99 -29.85 -0.59
N HIS A 556 -37.28 -28.70 -1.18
CA HIS A 556 -37.84 -27.59 -0.43
C HIS A 556 -39.32 -27.79 -0.06
N LEU A 557 -40.13 -28.32 -0.99
CA LEU A 557 -41.53 -28.67 -0.75
C LEU A 557 -41.67 -29.79 0.31
N SER A 558 -40.77 -30.77 0.31
CA SER A 558 -40.70 -31.80 1.35
C SER A 558 -40.55 -31.17 2.75
N LYS A 559 -39.66 -30.19 2.88
CA LYS A 559 -39.44 -29.46 4.15
C LYS A 559 -40.63 -28.59 4.57
N MET A 560 -41.56 -28.31 3.67
CA MET A 560 -42.84 -27.63 3.95
C MET A 560 -43.99 -28.61 4.24
N ASN A 561 -43.73 -29.91 4.28
CA ASN A 561 -44.74 -30.98 4.34
C ASN A 561 -45.70 -31.03 3.14
N LYS A 562 -45.30 -30.47 1.98
CA LYS A 562 -46.02 -30.61 0.71
C LYS A 562 -45.53 -31.85 -0.04
N PHE A 563 -45.76 -33.02 0.58
CA PHE A 563 -45.10 -34.26 0.17
C PHE A 563 -45.56 -34.79 -1.20
N GLU A 564 -46.85 -34.70 -1.50
CA GLU A 564 -47.43 -35.19 -2.76
C GLU A 564 -46.79 -34.47 -3.96
N GLU A 565 -46.74 -33.14 -3.90
CA GLU A 565 -46.10 -32.32 -4.95
C GLU A 565 -44.58 -32.54 -5.01
N ALA A 566 -43.92 -32.75 -3.87
CA ALA A 566 -42.49 -33.07 -3.86
C ALA A 566 -42.19 -34.41 -4.55
N ILE A 567 -43.01 -35.43 -4.34
CA ILE A 567 -42.86 -36.74 -5.00
C ILE A 567 -42.99 -36.59 -6.52
N GLU A 568 -44.02 -35.87 -7.01
CA GLU A 568 -44.20 -35.64 -8.44
C GLU A 568 -42.99 -34.95 -9.08
N LEU A 569 -42.42 -33.93 -8.42
CA LEU A 569 -41.23 -33.24 -8.91
C LEU A 569 -39.98 -34.12 -8.86
N TYR A 570 -39.80 -34.94 -7.81
CA TYR A 570 -38.70 -35.90 -7.78
C TYR A 570 -38.79 -36.91 -8.93
N GLU A 571 -39.98 -37.45 -9.21
CA GLU A 571 -40.19 -38.35 -10.34
C GLU A 571 -39.91 -37.67 -11.69
N GLN A 572 -40.34 -36.42 -11.85
CA GLN A 572 -40.02 -35.62 -13.04
C GLN A 572 -38.51 -35.41 -13.23
N ALA A 573 -37.81 -34.97 -12.20
CA ALA A 573 -36.35 -34.78 -12.25
C ALA A 573 -35.62 -36.11 -12.54
N MET A 574 -36.04 -37.19 -11.87
CA MET A 574 -35.49 -38.53 -12.07
C MET A 574 -35.65 -39.02 -13.50
N ASN A 575 -36.83 -38.87 -14.09
CA ASN A 575 -37.09 -39.26 -15.48
C ASN A 575 -36.18 -38.51 -16.47
N VAL A 576 -35.99 -37.21 -16.27
CA VAL A 576 -35.07 -36.42 -17.11
C VAL A 576 -33.63 -36.92 -16.95
N TYR A 577 -33.16 -37.16 -15.72
CA TYR A 577 -31.82 -37.68 -15.49
C TYR A 577 -31.61 -39.07 -16.10
N ILE A 578 -32.57 -39.98 -15.95
CA ILE A 578 -32.51 -41.33 -16.54
C ILE A 578 -32.44 -41.24 -18.07
N ASN A 579 -33.28 -40.40 -18.68
CA ASN A 579 -33.35 -40.28 -20.13
C ASN A 579 -32.08 -39.65 -20.74
N GLN A 580 -31.47 -38.68 -20.05
CA GLN A 580 -30.31 -37.94 -20.58
C GLN A 580 -28.95 -38.55 -20.19
N LEU A 581 -28.82 -39.04 -18.96
CA LEU A 581 -27.55 -39.48 -18.37
C LEU A 581 -27.50 -40.98 -18.08
N GLY A 582 -28.67 -41.64 -18.08
CA GLY A 582 -28.81 -43.05 -17.74
C GLY A 582 -29.03 -43.28 -16.25
N PHE A 583 -29.56 -44.46 -15.92
CA PHE A 583 -29.96 -44.82 -14.55
C PHE A 583 -28.81 -44.88 -13.54
N GLN A 584 -27.57 -45.09 -14.00
CA GLN A 584 -26.39 -45.20 -13.13
C GLN A 584 -25.80 -43.83 -12.74
N ASP A 585 -26.39 -42.72 -13.21
CA ASP A 585 -25.88 -41.39 -12.91
C ASP A 585 -26.03 -41.04 -11.42
N VAL A 586 -25.09 -40.24 -10.92
CA VAL A 586 -25.05 -39.81 -9.51
C VAL A 586 -26.30 -39.01 -9.15
N HIS A 587 -26.85 -38.22 -10.08
CA HIS A 587 -28.05 -37.42 -9.84
C HIS A 587 -29.32 -38.27 -9.71
N VAL A 588 -29.40 -39.41 -10.40
CA VAL A 588 -30.50 -40.39 -10.19
C VAL A 588 -30.42 -40.96 -8.78
N SER A 589 -29.21 -41.33 -8.34
CA SER A 589 -28.96 -41.86 -6.99
C SER A 589 -29.31 -40.84 -5.89
N GLU A 590 -29.04 -39.56 -6.14
CA GLU A 590 -29.38 -38.43 -5.27
C GLU A 590 -30.91 -38.27 -5.13
N VAL A 591 -31.65 -38.25 -6.24
CA VAL A 591 -33.12 -38.14 -6.23
C VAL A 591 -33.75 -39.33 -5.51
N LEU A 592 -33.27 -40.55 -5.76
CA LEU A 592 -33.74 -41.76 -5.06
C LEU A 592 -33.45 -41.70 -3.55
N GLY A 593 -32.29 -41.18 -3.16
CA GLY A 593 -31.95 -40.95 -1.75
C GLY A 593 -32.87 -39.93 -1.08
N ASN A 594 -33.20 -38.85 -1.80
CA ASN A 594 -34.13 -37.83 -1.34
C ASN A 594 -35.57 -38.39 -1.17
N LEU A 595 -36.04 -39.19 -2.13
CA LEU A 595 -37.32 -39.90 -2.04
C LEU A 595 -37.35 -40.87 -0.85
N ALA A 596 -36.28 -41.65 -0.65
CA ALA A 596 -36.18 -42.55 0.50
C ALA A 596 -36.28 -41.80 1.84
N HIS A 597 -35.62 -40.64 1.94
CA HIS A 597 -35.71 -39.79 3.12
C HIS A 597 -37.14 -39.27 3.33
N LEU A 598 -37.78 -38.76 2.28
CA LEU A 598 -39.16 -38.24 2.32
C LEU A 598 -40.16 -39.32 2.75
N PHE A 599 -40.07 -40.55 2.21
CA PHE A 599 -40.93 -41.66 2.62
C PHE A 599 -40.67 -42.12 4.06
N SER A 600 -39.42 -42.01 4.53
CA SER A 600 -39.09 -42.25 5.94
C SER A 600 -39.74 -41.20 6.86
N GLU A 601 -39.76 -39.92 6.46
CA GLU A 601 -40.46 -38.85 7.20
C GLU A 601 -41.97 -39.09 7.27
N GLN A 602 -42.56 -39.68 6.22
CA GLN A 602 -43.97 -40.09 6.18
C GLN A 602 -44.28 -41.42 6.90
N ARG A 603 -43.31 -42.06 7.55
CA ARG A 603 -43.44 -43.39 8.20
C ARG A 603 -43.81 -44.53 7.23
N GLN A 604 -43.53 -44.38 5.95
CA GLN A 604 -43.71 -45.42 4.94
C GLN A 604 -42.41 -46.21 4.79
N GLY A 605 -42.10 -47.03 5.80
CA GLY A 605 -40.82 -47.73 5.92
C GLY A 605 -40.48 -48.67 4.75
N ASP A 606 -41.48 -49.34 4.18
CA ASP A 606 -41.29 -50.28 3.06
C ASP A 606 -40.87 -49.56 1.78
N LEU A 607 -41.50 -48.41 1.47
CA LEU A 607 -41.13 -47.55 0.34
C LEU A 607 -39.77 -46.89 0.56
N ALA A 608 -39.50 -46.39 1.77
CA ALA A 608 -38.19 -45.83 2.11
C ALA A 608 -37.06 -46.85 1.93
N ALA A 609 -37.25 -48.08 2.40
CA ALA A 609 -36.29 -49.17 2.21
C ALA A 609 -36.13 -49.54 0.73
N HIS A 610 -37.22 -49.54 -0.04
CA HIS A 610 -37.18 -49.78 -1.49
C HIS A 610 -36.30 -48.74 -2.20
N TYR A 611 -36.60 -47.45 -2.10
CA TYR A 611 -35.84 -46.38 -2.76
C TYR A 611 -34.38 -46.31 -2.25
N HIS A 612 -34.14 -46.57 -0.97
CA HIS A 612 -32.78 -46.62 -0.42
C HIS A 612 -31.96 -47.78 -1.01
N ASN A 613 -32.56 -48.97 -1.14
CA ASN A 613 -31.90 -50.14 -1.72
C ASN A 613 -31.62 -49.95 -3.22
N VAL A 614 -32.53 -49.29 -3.94
CA VAL A 614 -32.36 -48.94 -5.36
C VAL A 614 -31.23 -47.92 -5.54
N SER A 615 -31.17 -46.89 -4.70
CA SER A 615 -30.07 -45.89 -4.68
C SER A 615 -28.71 -46.55 -4.38
N ALA A 616 -28.67 -47.50 -3.43
CA ALA A 616 -27.43 -48.16 -3.01
C ALA A 616 -26.93 -49.26 -3.97
N ASN A 617 -27.79 -49.84 -4.82
CA ASN A 617 -27.44 -50.90 -5.76
C ASN A 617 -28.17 -50.73 -7.12
N PRO A 618 -27.78 -49.75 -7.95
CA PRO A 618 -28.45 -49.48 -9.21
C PRO A 618 -28.38 -50.64 -10.23
N ASN A 619 -27.41 -51.55 -10.07
CA ASN A 619 -27.22 -52.70 -10.98
C ASN A 619 -28.20 -53.87 -10.80
N ARG A 620 -29.05 -53.86 -9.75
CA ARG A 620 -29.86 -55.04 -9.39
C ARG A 620 -31.37 -54.87 -9.64
N ILE A 621 -31.85 -53.65 -9.92
CA ILE A 621 -33.29 -53.29 -9.92
C ILE A 621 -33.65 -52.45 -11.17
N VAL A 622 -33.06 -52.74 -12.33
CA VAL A 622 -33.43 -52.07 -13.60
C VAL A 622 -34.76 -52.61 -14.15
N GLU A 623 -35.23 -53.78 -13.71
CA GLU A 623 -36.42 -54.44 -14.25
C GLU A 623 -37.77 -53.99 -13.66
N ASP A 624 -37.78 -53.34 -12.48
CA ASP A 624 -39.03 -53.00 -11.76
C ASP A 624 -39.48 -51.52 -11.89
N LEU A 625 -38.65 -50.63 -12.44
CA LEU A 625 -38.89 -49.17 -12.41
C LEU A 625 -39.12 -48.51 -13.79
N LEU A 626 -38.90 -49.21 -14.90
CA LEU A 626 -39.29 -48.68 -16.22
C LEU A 626 -40.74 -49.04 -16.51
N PRO A 627 -41.60 -48.09 -16.95
CA PRO A 627 -42.91 -48.45 -17.47
C PRO A 627 -42.69 -49.38 -18.65
N LYS A 628 -43.28 -50.58 -18.60
CA LYS A 628 -43.33 -51.49 -19.75
C LYS A 628 -43.90 -50.70 -20.92
N GLN A 629 -43.08 -50.56 -21.97
CA GLN A 629 -43.42 -49.88 -23.22
C GLN A 629 -44.75 -50.32 -23.81
#